data_AF-A0A519DIR3-F1
#
_entry.id   AF-A0A519DIR3-F1
#
_cell.length_a   1.000
_cell.length_b   1.000
_cell.length_c   1.000
_cell.angle_alpha   90.00
_cell.angle_beta   90.00
_cell.angle_gamma   90.00
#
_symmetry.space_group_name_H-M   'P 1'
#
loop_
_entity.id
_entity.type
_entity.pdbx_description
1 polymer ?
#
loop_
_entity_poly.entity_id
_entity_poly.type
_entity_poly.pdbx_seq_one_letter_code
_entity_poly.pdbx_strand_id
1 'polypeptide(L)'
;MATMLLGGLWHGAAWNFVLWGLLHGLLLIIHRSLKNVELVVRFFERLPKFAGICGWVITQYFIFMTWLVFRVEDTSMLIQSLKTYVGIGAHWNKEEMYEILPEIKYLTLTIGLLFFIGHFISWKVGGLKEWISRQNALIWGLIIGILLTLTFHLRPAETVDFIYFRF
;
A
#
# COMPACT_ATOMS: atom_id res chain seq x y z
N MET A 1 19.10 -6.45 6.53
CA MET A 1 19.62 -5.33 5.72
C MET A 1 19.88 -5.78 4.29
N ALA A 2 20.85 -6.68 4.05
CA ALA A 2 21.23 -7.12 2.71
C ALA A 2 20.05 -7.55 1.81
N THR A 3 19.12 -8.36 2.33
CA THR A 3 17.93 -8.79 1.59
C THR A 3 17.08 -7.63 1.08
N MET A 4 16.90 -6.56 1.88
CA MET A 4 16.08 -5.42 1.46
C MET A 4 16.80 -4.52 0.46
N LEU A 5 18.12 -4.38 0.58
CA LEU A 5 18.93 -3.66 -0.40
C LEU A 5 18.93 -4.38 -1.76
N LEU A 6 19.08 -5.70 -1.77
CA LEU A 6 18.97 -6.52 -2.97
C LEU A 6 17.55 -6.46 -3.56
N GLY A 7 16.52 -6.46 -2.72
CA GLY A 7 15.13 -6.25 -3.15
C GLY A 7 14.93 -4.89 -3.83
N GLY A 8 15.52 -3.82 -3.27
CA GLY A 8 15.54 -2.51 -3.90
C GLY A 8 16.22 -2.53 -5.27
N LEU A 9 17.43 -3.07 -5.36
CA LEU A 9 18.17 -3.17 -6.63
C LEU A 9 17.46 -4.03 -7.69
N TRP A 10 16.65 -5.01 -7.29
CA TRP A 10 15.80 -5.78 -8.21
C TRP A 10 14.71 -4.92 -8.85
N HIS A 11 14.23 -3.89 -8.15
CA HIS A 11 13.27 -2.94 -8.69
C HIS A 11 13.90 -1.97 -9.69
N GLY A 12 15.15 -1.54 -9.52
CA GLY A 12 15.79 -0.73 -10.55
C GLY A 12 17.17 -0.20 -10.15
N ALA A 13 17.84 0.42 -11.13
CA ALA A 13 19.22 0.92 -10.98
C ALA A 13 19.32 2.32 -10.35
N ALA A 14 18.20 3.05 -10.21
CA ALA A 14 18.20 4.38 -9.61
C ALA A 14 18.46 4.34 -8.08
N TRP A 15 19.09 5.39 -7.55
CA TRP A 15 19.41 5.52 -6.12
C TRP A 15 18.20 5.45 -5.18
N ASN A 16 17.03 5.90 -5.66
CA ASN A 16 15.77 5.84 -4.93
C ASN A 16 15.42 4.42 -4.49
N PHE A 17 15.70 3.41 -5.32
CA PHE A 17 15.43 2.01 -4.97
C PHE A 17 16.40 1.46 -3.92
N VAL A 18 17.66 1.91 -3.93
CA VAL A 18 18.64 1.58 -2.88
C VAL A 18 18.22 2.21 -1.55
N LEU A 19 17.84 3.49 -1.56
CA LEU A 19 17.34 4.20 -0.38
C LEU A 19 16.06 3.56 0.17
N TRP A 20 15.15 3.17 -0.72
CA TRP A 20 13.95 2.42 -0.35
C TRP A 20 14.30 1.11 0.37
N GLY A 21 15.19 0.30 -0.21
CA GLY A 21 15.66 -0.96 0.39
C GLY A 21 16.34 -0.74 1.74
N LEU A 22 17.15 0.32 1.86
CA LEU A 22 17.78 0.72 3.11
C LEU A 22 16.75 1.06 4.19
N LEU A 23 15.75 1.89 3.86
CA LEU A 23 14.69 2.30 4.80
C LEU A 23 13.88 1.10 5.30
N HIS A 24 13.45 0.21 4.40
CA HIS A 24 12.80 -1.03 4.81
C HIS A 24 13.68 -1.89 5.71
N GLY A 25 14.96 -2.01 5.36
CA GLY A 25 15.94 -2.72 6.18
C GLY A 25 16.09 -2.14 7.58
N LEU A 26 16.14 -0.82 7.71
CA LEU A 26 16.22 -0.10 8.99
C LEU A 26 14.93 -0.28 9.80
N LEU A 27 13.75 -0.12 9.19
CA LEU A 27 12.47 -0.33 9.84
C LEU A 27 12.33 -1.74 10.42
N LEU A 28 12.79 -2.76 9.69
CA LEU A 28 12.82 -4.14 10.18
C LEU A 28 13.78 -4.33 11.35
N ILE A 29 14.97 -3.71 11.32
CA ILE A 29 15.91 -3.76 12.45
C ILE A 29 15.27 -3.10 13.67
N ILE A 30 14.71 -1.89 13.52
CA ILE A 30 14.02 -1.17 14.59
C ILE A 30 12.88 -2.02 15.16
N HIS A 31 12.02 -2.58 14.32
CA HIS A 31 10.93 -3.46 14.76
C HIS A 31 11.45 -4.67 15.56
N ARG A 32 12.49 -5.35 15.07
CA ARG A 32 13.10 -6.51 15.77
C ARG A 32 13.73 -6.14 17.11
N SER A 33 14.32 -4.96 17.21
CA SER A 33 14.88 -4.44 18.46
C SER A 33 13.79 -4.05 19.46
N LEU A 34 12.69 -3.45 18.98
CA LEU A 34 11.60 -2.95 19.84
C LEU A 34 10.64 -4.03 20.31
N LYS A 35 10.39 -5.10 19.52
CA LYS A 35 9.34 -6.08 19.84
C LYS A 35 9.52 -6.81 21.18
N ASN A 36 10.76 -6.89 21.68
CA ASN A 36 11.09 -7.56 22.94
C ASN A 36 11.37 -6.56 24.08
N VAL A 37 11.23 -5.26 23.84
CA VAL A 37 11.39 -4.24 24.89
C VAL A 37 10.24 -4.38 25.87
N GLU A 38 10.55 -4.46 27.17
CA GLU A 38 9.57 -4.68 28.24
C GLU A 38 8.41 -3.70 28.20
N LEU A 39 8.68 -2.41 27.93
CA LEU A 39 7.65 -1.39 27.79
C LEU A 39 6.66 -1.71 26.66
N VAL A 40 7.16 -2.14 25.50
CA VAL A 40 6.35 -2.49 24.33
C VAL A 40 5.54 -3.74 24.64
N VAL A 41 6.17 -4.79 25.18
CA VAL A 41 5.50 -6.03 25.58
C VAL A 41 4.35 -5.74 26.54
N ARG A 42 4.61 -5.00 27.63
CA ARG A 42 3.59 -4.62 28.61
C ARG A 42 2.47 -3.79 28.01
N PHE A 43 2.76 -2.92 27.05
CA PHE A 43 1.73 -2.13 26.36
C PHE A 43 0.79 -3.03 25.56
N PHE A 44 1.32 -4.00 24.82
CA PHE A 44 0.53 -4.98 24.07
C PHE A 44 -0.24 -5.95 24.98
N GLU A 45 0.27 -6.30 26.15
CA GLU A 45 -0.43 -7.13 27.13
C GLU A 45 -1.57 -6.39 27.83
N ARG A 46 -1.36 -5.13 28.24
CA ARG A 46 -2.37 -4.34 28.96
C ARG A 46 -3.50 -3.85 28.08
N LEU A 47 -3.19 -3.47 26.84
CA LEU A 47 -4.14 -2.84 25.92
C LEU A 47 -4.10 -3.49 24.54
N PRO A 48 -4.36 -4.81 24.40
CA PRO A 48 -4.07 -5.57 23.17
C PRO A 48 -4.77 -5.02 21.92
N LYS A 49 -6.03 -4.60 22.03
CA LYS A 49 -6.78 -4.03 20.89
C LYS A 49 -6.22 -2.68 20.47
N PHE A 50 -5.98 -1.79 21.44
CA PHE A 50 -5.47 -0.44 21.16
C PHE A 50 -4.03 -0.48 20.67
N ALA A 51 -3.17 -1.27 21.33
CA ALA A 51 -1.79 -1.49 20.91
C ALA A 51 -1.70 -2.09 19.51
N GLY A 52 -2.59 -3.03 19.15
CA GLY A 52 -2.71 -3.56 17.80
C GLY A 52 -3.03 -2.49 16.76
N ILE A 53 -4.02 -1.62 17.04
CA ILE A 53 -4.38 -0.50 16.15
C ILE A 53 -3.21 0.50 16.04
N CYS A 54 -2.60 0.89 17.17
CA CYS A 54 -1.44 1.79 17.16
C CYS A 54 -0.28 1.21 16.34
N GLY A 55 0.04 -0.07 16.54
CA GLY A 55 1.07 -0.78 15.77
C GLY A 55 0.77 -0.80 14.27
N TRP A 56 -0.48 -1.04 13.89
CA TRP A 56 -0.93 -0.97 12.51
C TRP A 56 -0.77 0.44 11.91
N VAL A 57 -1.25 1.48 12.60
CA VAL A 57 -1.13 2.88 12.14
C VAL A 57 0.32 3.30 11.98
N ILE A 58 1.17 2.99 12.98
CA ILE A 58 2.60 3.32 12.95
C ILE A 58 3.28 2.61 11.77
N THR A 59 3.00 1.32 11.58
CA THR A 59 3.55 0.56 10.45
C THR A 59 3.13 1.19 9.14
N GLN A 60 1.83 1.47 8.98
CA GLN A 60 1.28 2.02 7.75
C GLN A 60 1.88 3.39 7.42
N TYR A 61 2.05 4.26 8.43
CA TYR A 61 2.69 5.56 8.29
C TYR A 61 4.12 5.46 7.75
N PHE A 62 4.94 4.56 8.29
CA PHE A 62 6.31 4.40 7.79
C PHE A 62 6.34 3.74 6.41
N ILE A 63 5.45 2.79 6.12
CA ILE A 63 5.35 2.17 4.79
C ILE A 63 4.99 3.20 3.73
N PHE A 64 3.99 4.05 3.98
CA PHE A 64 3.64 5.15 3.06
C PHE A 64 4.79 6.14 2.87
N MET A 65 5.55 6.45 3.92
CA MET A 65 6.77 7.25 3.79
C MET A 65 7.78 6.58 2.84
N THR A 66 7.97 5.25 2.92
CA THR A 66 8.84 4.55 1.97
C THR A 66 8.31 4.59 0.54
N TRP A 67 6.99 4.58 0.33
CA TRP A 67 6.41 4.69 -1.01
C TRP A 67 6.70 6.03 -1.68
N LEU A 68 6.85 7.12 -0.92
CA LEU A 68 7.32 8.39 -1.46
C LEU A 68 8.73 8.27 -2.03
N VAL A 69 9.65 7.64 -1.29
CA VAL A 69 11.04 7.41 -1.73
C VAL A 69 11.08 6.51 -2.97
N PHE A 70 10.14 5.57 -3.08
CA PHE A 70 10.03 4.70 -4.25
C PHE A 70 9.48 5.43 -5.48
N ARG A 71 8.55 6.38 -5.30
CA ARG A 71 7.76 6.99 -6.38
C ARG A 71 8.34 8.31 -6.89
N VAL A 72 8.96 9.09 -6.02
CA VAL A 72 9.48 10.42 -6.37
C VAL A 72 10.86 10.28 -6.99
N GLU A 73 10.92 10.44 -8.31
CA GLU A 73 12.14 10.25 -9.10
C GLU A 73 13.14 11.42 -8.88
N ASP A 74 12.62 12.65 -8.77
CA ASP A 74 13.44 13.84 -8.53
C ASP A 74 13.89 13.96 -7.07
N THR A 75 15.20 13.88 -6.84
CA THR A 75 15.81 13.99 -5.51
C THR A 75 15.54 15.35 -4.84
N SER A 76 15.43 16.43 -5.61
CA SER A 76 15.10 17.77 -5.09
C SER A 76 13.67 17.82 -4.55
N MET A 77 12.73 17.18 -5.25
CA MET A 77 11.34 17.05 -4.79
C MET A 77 11.19 16.04 -3.65
N LEU A 78 12.05 15.02 -3.58
CA LEU A 78 11.97 13.98 -2.55
C LEU A 78 12.11 14.56 -1.14
N ILE A 79 13.10 15.44 -0.92
CA ILE A 79 13.33 16.06 0.39
C ILE A 79 12.12 16.90 0.81
N GLN A 80 11.56 17.68 -0.12
CA GLN A 80 10.37 18.46 0.14
C GLN A 80 9.16 17.56 0.45
N SER A 81 8.98 16.48 -0.31
CA SER A 81 7.90 15.51 -0.12
C SER A 81 7.97 14.81 1.24
N LEU A 82 9.18 14.46 1.71
CA LEU A 82 9.38 13.88 3.03
C LEU A 82 9.11 14.90 4.15
N LYS A 83 9.50 16.17 3.97
CA LYS A 83 9.19 17.25 4.91
C LYS A 83 7.69 17.47 5.03
N THR A 84 6.98 17.58 3.91
CA THR A 84 5.53 17.78 3.92
C THR A 84 4.79 16.56 4.48
N TYR A 85 5.28 15.35 4.23
CA TYR A 85 4.73 14.11 4.80
C TYR A 85 4.75 14.09 6.33
N VAL A 86 5.81 14.63 6.95
CA VAL A 86 5.90 14.79 8.42
C VAL A 86 5.27 16.11 8.92
N GLY A 87 4.64 16.89 8.04
CA GLY A 87 3.94 18.13 8.35
C GLY A 87 4.77 19.43 8.26
N ILE A 88 6.06 19.34 7.95
CA ILE A 88 6.94 20.52 7.85
C ILE A 88 6.69 21.21 6.51
N GLY A 89 6.18 22.44 6.56
CA GLY A 89 5.84 23.22 5.36
C GLY A 89 4.67 22.64 4.56
N ALA A 90 3.82 21.83 5.20
CA ALA A 90 2.65 21.25 4.57
C ALA A 90 1.56 22.31 4.32
N HIS A 91 1.01 22.31 3.10
CA HIS A 91 -0.13 23.13 2.73
C HIS A 91 -1.42 22.30 2.82
N TRP A 92 -2.36 22.74 3.66
CA TRP A 92 -3.59 21.99 3.94
C TRP A 92 -4.80 22.70 3.33
N ASN A 93 -4.98 22.58 2.02
CA ASN A 93 -6.13 23.10 1.31
C ASN A 93 -6.98 21.97 0.74
N LYS A 94 -8.27 21.93 1.12
CA LYS A 94 -9.21 20.87 0.72
C LYS A 94 -9.61 20.96 -0.75
N GLU A 95 -9.75 22.17 -1.28
CA GLU A 95 -10.12 22.41 -2.69
C GLU A 95 -8.99 21.95 -3.59
N GLU A 96 -7.77 22.42 -3.33
CA GLU A 96 -6.57 22.01 -4.06
C GLU A 96 -6.31 20.50 -3.97
N MET A 97 -6.45 19.91 -2.77
CA MET A 97 -6.35 18.46 -2.60
C MET A 97 -7.35 17.72 -3.49
N TYR A 98 -8.60 18.20 -3.55
CA TYR A 98 -9.65 17.58 -4.33
C TYR A 98 -9.43 17.72 -5.85
N GLU A 99 -8.86 18.84 -6.28
CA GLU A 99 -8.48 19.11 -7.66
C GLU A 99 -7.31 18.25 -8.15
N ILE A 100 -6.33 17.97 -7.28
CA ILE A 100 -5.15 17.14 -7.61
C ILE A 100 -5.50 15.63 -7.68
N LEU A 101 -6.58 15.19 -7.05
CA LEU A 101 -6.98 13.77 -7.12
C LEU A 101 -7.24 13.33 -8.56
N PRO A 102 -6.84 12.11 -8.96
CA PRO A 102 -7.06 11.60 -10.31
C PRO A 102 -8.53 11.67 -10.73
N GLU A 103 -8.80 11.87 -12.02
CA GLU A 103 -10.17 11.92 -12.56
C GLU A 103 -10.99 10.66 -12.21
N ILE A 104 -10.31 9.50 -12.18
CA ILE A 104 -10.90 8.21 -11.82
C ILE A 104 -11.15 8.01 -10.32
N LYS A 105 -11.00 9.06 -9.49
CA LYS A 105 -11.10 8.98 -8.01
C LYS A 105 -12.34 8.25 -7.50
N TYR A 106 -13.49 8.49 -8.12
CA TYR A 106 -14.74 7.82 -7.73
C TYR A 106 -14.73 6.34 -8.08
N LEU A 107 -14.26 5.99 -9.27
CA LEU A 107 -14.14 4.59 -9.70
C LEU A 107 -13.20 3.81 -8.77
N THR A 108 -12.02 4.37 -8.48
CA THR A 108 -11.04 3.75 -7.57
C THR A 108 -11.61 3.60 -6.16
N LEU A 109 -12.29 4.63 -5.65
CA LEU A 109 -12.93 4.58 -4.34
C LEU A 109 -14.04 3.52 -4.29
N THR A 110 -14.89 3.45 -5.31
CA THR A 110 -15.97 2.46 -5.41
C THR A 110 -15.42 1.03 -5.45
N ILE A 111 -14.39 0.76 -6.26
CA ILE A 111 -13.73 -0.56 -6.30
C ILE A 111 -13.15 -0.92 -4.94
N GLY A 112 -12.47 0.02 -4.27
CA GLY A 112 -11.94 -0.18 -2.92
C GLY A 112 -13.04 -0.50 -1.90
N LEU A 113 -14.14 0.27 -1.90
CA LEU A 113 -15.28 0.04 -1.01
C LEU A 113 -15.93 -1.32 -1.27
N LEU A 114 -16.15 -1.70 -2.53
CA LEU A 114 -16.70 -3.01 -2.90
C LEU A 114 -15.79 -4.14 -2.42
N PHE A 115 -14.47 -3.98 -2.54
CA PHE A 115 -13.51 -4.96 -2.02
C PHE A 115 -13.64 -5.11 -0.50
N PHE A 116 -13.64 -4.01 0.26
CA PHE A 116 -13.73 -4.06 1.72
C PHE A 116 -15.08 -4.59 2.20
N ILE A 117 -16.19 -4.17 1.59
CA ILE A 117 -17.53 -4.67 1.89
C ILE A 117 -17.62 -6.16 1.58
N GLY A 118 -17.17 -6.58 0.40
CA GLY A 118 -17.16 -7.98 0.00
C GLY A 118 -16.30 -8.84 0.92
N HIS A 119 -15.12 -8.35 1.32
CA HIS A 119 -14.24 -9.03 2.26
C HIS A 119 -14.88 -9.15 3.65
N PHE A 120 -15.52 -8.09 4.13
CA PHE A 120 -16.22 -8.08 5.42
C PHE A 120 -17.41 -9.05 5.42
N ILE A 121 -18.23 -9.04 4.37
CA ILE A 121 -19.34 -10.00 4.19
C ILE A 121 -18.78 -11.42 4.15
N SER A 122 -17.72 -11.66 3.37
CA SER A 122 -17.07 -12.97 3.28
C SER A 122 -16.56 -13.46 4.63
N TRP A 123 -16.02 -12.56 5.46
CA TRP A 123 -15.55 -12.89 6.80
C TRP A 123 -16.73 -13.20 7.75
N LYS A 124 -17.81 -12.43 7.68
CA LYS A 124 -18.97 -12.57 8.57
C LYS A 124 -19.85 -13.78 8.24
N VAL A 125 -20.12 -14.01 6.95
CA VAL A 125 -20.95 -15.14 6.49
C VAL A 125 -20.14 -16.44 6.51
N GLY A 126 -18.82 -16.36 6.27
CA GLY A 126 -17.98 -17.54 6.08
C GLY A 126 -18.36 -18.33 4.83
N GLY A 127 -17.51 -19.27 4.41
CA GLY A 127 -17.87 -20.22 3.36
C GLY A 127 -17.93 -19.67 1.93
N LEU A 128 -17.74 -18.36 1.70
CA LEU A 128 -17.79 -17.78 0.34
C LEU A 128 -16.73 -18.41 -0.57
N LYS A 129 -15.51 -18.62 -0.06
CA LYS A 129 -14.42 -19.25 -0.82
C LYS A 129 -14.77 -20.70 -1.16
N GLU A 130 -15.34 -21.43 -0.21
CA GLU A 130 -15.78 -22.82 -0.34
C GLU A 130 -16.99 -22.94 -1.28
N TRP A 131 -17.88 -21.95 -1.30
CA TRP A 131 -18.99 -21.88 -2.23
C TRP A 131 -18.47 -21.63 -3.64
N ILE A 132 -17.62 -20.61 -3.85
CA ILE A 132 -17.01 -20.31 -5.16
C ILE A 132 -16.25 -21.53 -5.70
N SER A 133 -15.49 -22.22 -4.86
CA SER A 133 -14.68 -23.38 -5.29
C SER A 133 -15.52 -24.59 -5.72
N ARG A 134 -16.76 -24.70 -5.24
CA ARG A 134 -17.68 -25.81 -5.58
C ARG A 134 -18.56 -25.51 -6.80
N GLN A 135 -18.43 -24.35 -7.43
CA GLN A 135 -19.23 -23.99 -8.59
C GLN A 135 -18.83 -24.81 -9.83
N ASN A 136 -19.78 -25.01 -10.73
CA ASN A 136 -19.54 -25.71 -11.99
C ASN A 136 -18.72 -24.86 -12.99
N ALA A 137 -18.26 -25.51 -14.06
CA ALA A 137 -17.42 -24.88 -15.08
C ALA A 137 -18.10 -23.70 -15.80
N LEU A 138 -19.43 -23.73 -15.95
CA LEU A 138 -20.17 -22.63 -16.59
C LEU A 138 -20.14 -21.37 -15.74
N ILE A 139 -20.38 -21.48 -14.44
CA ILE A 139 -20.30 -20.35 -13.50
C ILE A 139 -18.87 -19.81 -13.44
N TRP A 140 -17.86 -20.69 -13.37
CA TRP A 140 -16.46 -20.26 -13.45
C TRP A 140 -16.13 -19.55 -14.75
N GLY A 141 -16.63 -20.05 -15.89
CA GLY A 141 -16.49 -19.41 -17.18
C GLY A 141 -17.09 -18.00 -17.20
N LEU A 142 -18.28 -17.83 -16.61
CA LEU A 142 -18.91 -16.52 -16.46
C LEU A 142 -18.11 -15.58 -15.56
N ILE A 143 -17.66 -16.05 -14.39
CA ILE A 143 -16.85 -15.25 -13.46
C ILE A 143 -15.57 -14.77 -14.16
N ILE A 144 -14.82 -15.68 -14.78
CA ILE A 144 -13.58 -15.35 -15.49
C ILE A 144 -13.87 -14.42 -16.67
N GLY A 145 -14.92 -14.68 -17.44
CA GLY A 145 -15.33 -13.81 -18.56
C GLY A 145 -15.68 -12.39 -18.13
N ILE A 146 -16.39 -12.24 -17.01
CA ILE A 146 -16.69 -10.94 -16.41
C ILE A 146 -15.39 -10.26 -15.95
N LEU A 147 -14.51 -10.97 -15.24
CA LEU A 147 -13.23 -10.41 -14.78
C LEU A 147 -12.36 -9.94 -15.95
N LEU A 148 -12.25 -10.73 -17.03
CA LEU A 148 -11.53 -10.34 -18.24
C LEU A 148 -12.19 -9.14 -18.93
N THR A 149 -13.52 -9.10 -19.02
CA THR A 149 -14.22 -7.95 -19.60
C THR A 149 -13.96 -6.68 -18.79
N LEU A 150 -13.98 -6.79 -17.46
CA LEU A 150 -13.64 -5.70 -16.55
C LEU A 150 -12.19 -5.24 -16.73
N THR A 151 -11.21 -6.14 -16.94
CA THR A 151 -9.83 -5.69 -17.18
C THR A 151 -9.71 -4.89 -18.47
N PHE A 152 -10.44 -5.23 -19.54
CA PHE A 152 -10.45 -4.43 -20.78
C PHE A 152 -11.10 -3.06 -20.62
N HIS A 153 -12.16 -2.95 -19.82
CA HIS A 153 -12.84 -1.67 -19.58
C HIS A 153 -12.15 -0.80 -18.54
N LEU A 154 -11.48 -1.39 -17.55
CA LEU A 154 -10.81 -0.68 -16.47
C LEU A 154 -9.33 -0.40 -16.75
N ARG A 155 -8.79 -0.85 -17.90
CA ARG A 155 -7.42 -0.53 -18.29
C ARG A 155 -7.26 0.99 -18.51
N PRO A 156 -6.11 1.58 -18.17
CA PRO A 156 -5.81 2.96 -18.53
C PRO A 156 -5.92 3.16 -20.05
N ALA A 157 -6.45 4.32 -20.46
CA ALA A 157 -6.55 4.68 -21.89
C ALA A 157 -5.16 4.91 -22.51
N GLU A 158 -4.20 5.34 -21.70
CA GLU A 158 -2.81 5.57 -22.09
C GLU A 158 -1.90 4.45 -21.60
N THR A 159 -0.91 4.09 -22.42
CA THR A 159 0.15 3.17 -22.01
C THR A 159 1.11 3.92 -21.10
N VAL A 160 1.00 3.63 -19.81
CA VAL A 160 1.85 4.19 -18.76
C VAL A 160 3.12 3.34 -18.71
N ASP A 161 4.29 3.93 -19.02
CA ASP A 161 5.57 3.20 -18.93
C ASP A 161 5.75 2.58 -17.55
N PHE A 162 6.30 1.38 -17.53
CA PHE A 162 6.51 0.64 -16.29
C PHE A 162 7.42 1.44 -15.35
N ILE A 163 7.08 1.49 -14.07
CA ILE A 163 7.70 2.39 -13.08
C ILE A 163 9.23 2.24 -12.97
N TYR A 164 9.79 1.10 -13.36
CA TYR A 164 11.24 0.86 -13.34
C TYR A 164 12.01 1.47 -14.51
N PHE A 165 11.31 1.94 -15.56
CA PHE A 165 11.93 2.60 -16.72
C PHE A 165 11.74 4.12 -16.71
N ARG A 166 11.25 4.68 -15.59
CA ARG A 166 11.07 6.11 -15.39
C ARG A 166 12.25 6.66 -14.58
N PHE A 167 13.38 6.86 -15.25
CA PHE A 167 14.61 7.38 -14.66
C PHE A 167 15.27 8.41 -15.56
#